data_AF-A0A146L251-F1
#
_entry.id   AF-A0A146L251-F1
#
_cell.length_a   1.000
_cell.length_b   1.000
_cell.length_c   1.000
_cell.angle_alpha   90.00
_cell.angle_beta   90.00
_cell.angle_gamma   90.00
#
_symmetry.space_group_name_H-M   'P 1'
#
loop_
_entity.id
_entity.type
_entity.pdbx_description
1 polymer ?
#
loop_
_entity_poly.entity_id
_entity_poly.type
_entity_poly.pdbx_seq_one_letter_code
_entity_poly.pdbx_strand_id
1 'polypeptide(L)'
;MAEAPSDPIFERYKKAYTNIRKLTSNLDLYKDQASEYGLSEDQVAEFKEAFMLFDKDEDGAITIAELGVVMRSLGQRPTETELRDMVNGVDQDGNGSIEFNEFLQMMSKKMKGAEGEDELREAFRVFDKNNDGLISNSELRHVMT
;
A
#
# COMPACT_ATOMS: atom_id res chain seq x y z
N MET A 1 -32.94 -36.33 2.29
CA MET A 1 -32.83 -34.87 2.15
C MET A 1 -33.29 -34.27 3.46
N ALA A 2 -32.39 -33.97 4.39
CA ALA A 2 -32.76 -33.46 5.72
C ALA A 2 -32.82 -31.93 5.65
N GLU A 3 -33.99 -31.34 5.88
CA GLU A 3 -34.14 -29.89 6.08
C GLU A 3 -33.33 -29.47 7.30
N ALA A 4 -32.42 -28.51 7.11
CA ALA A 4 -31.67 -27.93 8.21
C ALA A 4 -32.61 -27.07 9.09
N PRO A 5 -32.51 -27.16 10.43
CA PRO A 5 -33.37 -26.39 11.33
C PRO A 5 -33.14 -24.89 11.15
N SER A 6 -34.24 -24.14 11.11
CA SER A 6 -34.31 -22.68 11.01
C SER A 6 -33.93 -21.98 12.32
N ASP A 7 -32.74 -22.27 12.83
CA ASP A 7 -32.22 -21.65 14.05
C ASP A 7 -31.69 -20.23 13.76
N PRO A 8 -32.23 -19.16 14.38
CA PRO A 8 -31.74 -17.79 14.21
C PRO A 8 -30.25 -17.62 14.53
N ILE A 9 -29.70 -18.47 15.39
CA ILE A 9 -28.29 -18.49 15.74
C ILE A 9 -27.45 -19.02 14.56
N PHE A 10 -27.96 -20.00 13.82
CA PHE A 10 -27.27 -20.58 12.67
C PHE A 10 -27.13 -19.57 11.51
N GLU A 11 -28.14 -18.73 11.26
CA GLU A 11 -28.04 -17.65 10.27
C GLU A 11 -27.06 -16.55 10.69
N ARG A 12 -26.97 -16.25 12.00
CA ARG A 12 -25.91 -15.37 12.53
C ARG A 12 -24.52 -15.98 12.34
N TYR A 13 -24.35 -17.28 12.59
CA TYR A 13 -23.09 -17.98 12.34
C TYR A 13 -22.75 -18.01 10.86
N LYS A 14 -23.69 -18.30 9.95
CA LYS A 14 -23.47 -18.21 8.49
C LYS A 14 -23.02 -16.83 8.06
N LYS A 15 -23.69 -15.78 8.52
CA LYS A 15 -23.32 -14.39 8.20
C LYS A 15 -21.92 -14.07 8.73
N ALA A 16 -21.60 -14.45 9.97
CA ALA A 16 -20.28 -14.27 10.55
C ALA A 16 -19.20 -15.07 9.79
N TYR A 17 -19.45 -16.34 9.45
CA TYR A 17 -18.52 -17.20 8.72
C TYR A 17 -18.27 -16.68 7.31
N THR A 18 -19.31 -16.14 6.67
CA THR A 18 -19.20 -15.53 5.33
C THR A 18 -18.40 -14.24 5.40
N ASN A 19 -18.63 -13.40 6.42
CA ASN A 19 -17.87 -12.16 6.62
C ASN A 19 -16.41 -12.43 6.98
N ILE A 20 -16.15 -13.40 7.87
CA ILE A 20 -14.79 -13.81 8.25
C ILE A 20 -14.07 -14.41 7.04
N ARG A 21 -14.73 -15.28 6.27
CA ARG A 21 -14.15 -15.85 5.04
C ARG A 21 -13.88 -14.79 3.98
N LYS A 22 -14.77 -13.82 3.80
CA LYS A 22 -14.55 -12.68 2.89
C LYS A 22 -13.38 -11.82 3.37
N LEU A 23 -13.27 -11.59 4.68
CA LEU A 23 -12.14 -10.86 5.28
C LEU A 23 -10.82 -11.59 5.02
N THR A 24 -10.76 -12.90 5.29
CA THR A 24 -9.54 -13.70 5.10
C THR A 24 -9.19 -13.81 3.62
N SER A 25 -10.18 -14.02 2.74
CA SER A 25 -9.95 -14.09 1.29
C SER A 25 -9.49 -12.76 0.69
N ASN A 26 -10.02 -11.63 1.15
CA ASN A 26 -9.50 -10.32 0.75
C ASN A 26 -8.08 -10.12 1.28
N LEU A 27 -7.79 -10.52 2.52
CA LEU A 27 -6.45 -10.43 3.09
C LEU A 27 -5.43 -11.28 2.30
N ASP A 28 -5.80 -12.49 1.89
CA ASP A 28 -4.96 -13.38 1.07
C ASP A 28 -4.73 -12.81 -0.34
N LEU A 29 -5.73 -12.16 -0.94
CA LEU A 29 -5.63 -11.49 -2.25
C LEU A 29 -4.62 -10.32 -2.20
N TYR A 30 -4.68 -9.53 -1.13
CA TYR A 30 -3.77 -8.41 -0.93
C TYR A 30 -2.36 -8.83 -0.54
N LYS A 31 -2.18 -10.00 0.10
CA LYS A 31 -0.85 -10.58 0.38
C LYS A 31 -0.11 -10.95 -0.90
N ASP A 32 -0.81 -11.52 -1.88
CA ASP A 32 -0.21 -11.90 -3.16
C ASP A 32 0.22 -10.66 -3.95
N GLN A 33 -0.65 -9.65 -4.04
CA GLN A 33 -0.35 -8.36 -4.68
C GLN A 33 0.75 -7.58 -3.95
N ALA A 34 0.85 -7.67 -2.62
CA ALA A 34 1.90 -7.02 -1.85
C ALA A 34 3.30 -7.59 -2.09
N SER A 35 3.38 -8.90 -2.30
CA SER A 35 4.64 -9.57 -2.61
C SER A 35 5.25 -9.07 -3.93
N GLU A 36 4.41 -8.72 -4.91
CA GLU A 36 4.81 -8.09 -6.18
C GLU A 36 5.46 -6.72 -5.95
N TYR A 37 4.96 -5.97 -4.97
CA TYR A 37 5.51 -4.66 -4.61
C TYR A 37 6.65 -4.72 -3.60
N GLY A 38 7.01 -5.92 -3.11
CA GLY A 38 8.07 -6.12 -2.12
C GLY A 38 7.75 -5.54 -0.75
N LEU A 39 6.47 -5.48 -0.38
CA LEU A 39 5.99 -4.97 0.90
C LEU A 39 5.81 -6.12 1.91
N SER A 40 6.13 -5.87 3.18
CA SER A 40 5.85 -6.84 4.25
C SER A 40 4.36 -6.88 4.60
N GLU A 41 3.90 -7.96 5.24
CA GLU A 41 2.50 -8.06 5.69
C GLU A 41 2.11 -6.91 6.62
N ASP A 42 3.02 -6.47 7.50
CA ASP A 42 2.79 -5.35 8.41
C ASP A 42 2.64 -4.02 7.66
N GLN A 43 3.47 -3.77 6.63
CA GLN A 43 3.37 -2.57 5.79
C GLN A 43 2.06 -2.54 5.02
N VAL A 44 1.61 -3.69 4.52
CA VAL A 44 0.33 -3.79 3.80
C VAL A 44 -0.84 -3.53 4.73
N ALA A 45 -0.78 -4.04 5.96
CA ALA A 45 -1.79 -3.76 6.98
C ALA A 45 -1.86 -2.27 7.30
N GLU A 46 -0.71 -1.60 7.49
CA GLU A 46 -0.64 -0.16 7.72
C GLU A 46 -1.19 0.65 6.54
N PHE A 47 -0.82 0.28 5.31
CA PHE A 47 -1.36 0.94 4.11
C PHE A 47 -2.85 0.69 3.92
N LYS A 48 -3.36 -0.46 4.37
CA LYS A 48 -4.80 -0.73 4.37
C LYS A 48 -5.53 0.13 5.37
N GLU A 49 -5.00 0.32 6.57
CA GLU A 49 -5.57 1.24 7.56
C GLU A 49 -5.56 2.68 7.04
N ALA A 50 -4.47 3.10 6.39
CA ALA A 50 -4.39 4.38 5.73
C ALA A 50 -5.44 4.49 4.60
N PHE A 51 -5.57 3.48 3.74
CA PHE A 51 -6.55 3.45 2.65
C PHE A 51 -7.99 3.61 3.16
N MET A 52 -8.36 2.86 4.21
CA MET A 52 -9.68 2.98 4.86
C MET A 52 -9.92 4.35 5.52
N LEU A 53 -8.87 5.14 5.77
CA LEU A 53 -9.05 6.52 6.22
C LEU A 53 -9.51 7.42 5.07
N PHE A 54 -9.08 7.12 3.84
CA PHE A 54 -9.44 7.85 2.62
C PHE A 54 -10.79 7.40 2.06
N ASP A 55 -10.97 6.10 1.84
CA ASP A 55 -12.21 5.49 1.36
C ASP A 55 -13.31 5.60 2.43
N LYS A 56 -14.30 6.47 2.22
CA LYS A 56 -15.33 6.79 3.22
C LYS A 56 -16.56 5.92 3.10
N ASP A 57 -16.85 5.44 1.90
CA ASP A 57 -18.00 4.57 1.66
C ASP A 57 -17.64 3.07 1.61
N GLU A 58 -16.36 2.75 1.80
CA GLU A 58 -15.80 1.39 1.85
C GLU A 58 -16.06 0.63 0.54
N ASP A 59 -16.10 1.34 -0.59
CA ASP A 59 -16.34 0.75 -1.91
C ASP A 59 -15.08 0.13 -2.53
N GLY A 60 -13.91 0.37 -1.91
CA GLY A 60 -12.63 -0.16 -2.33
C GLY A 60 -11.85 0.73 -3.32
N ALA A 61 -12.33 1.96 -3.57
CA ALA A 61 -11.70 2.95 -4.43
C ALA A 61 -11.70 4.33 -3.78
N ILE A 62 -10.61 5.08 -3.91
CA ILE A 62 -10.54 6.46 -3.40
C ILE A 62 -10.87 7.41 -4.55
N THR A 63 -12.00 8.09 -4.45
CA THR A 63 -12.38 9.12 -5.41
C THR A 63 -11.61 10.43 -5.17
N ILE A 64 -11.55 11.28 -6.20
CA ILE A 64 -11.01 12.66 -6.10
C ILE A 64 -11.66 13.43 -4.93
N ALA A 65 -12.96 13.23 -4.73
CA ALA A 65 -13.72 13.90 -3.67
C ALA A 65 -13.25 13.48 -2.28
N GLU A 66 -13.08 12.18 -2.06
CA GLU A 66 -12.64 11.61 -0.79
C GLU A 66 -11.20 11.97 -0.45
N LEU A 67 -10.30 11.88 -1.45
CA LEU A 67 -8.94 12.37 -1.32
C LEU A 67 -8.93 13.85 -0.87
N GLY A 68 -9.76 14.67 -1.49
CA GLY A 68 -9.91 16.08 -1.13
C GLY A 68 -10.41 16.30 0.30
N VAL A 69 -11.36 15.49 0.79
CA VAL A 69 -11.86 15.57 2.17
C VAL A 69 -10.75 15.27 3.16
N VAL A 70 -9.96 14.21 2.92
CA VAL A 70 -8.86 13.85 3.83
C VAL A 70 -7.74 14.88 3.80
N MET A 71 -7.30 15.33 2.62
CA MET A 71 -6.25 16.35 2.54
C MET A 71 -6.65 17.65 3.24
N ARG A 72 -7.92 18.06 3.15
CA ARG A 72 -8.45 19.20 3.91
C ARG A 72 -8.50 18.95 5.41
N SER A 73 -8.80 17.72 5.83
CA SER A 73 -8.78 17.32 7.25
C SER A 73 -7.36 17.33 7.83
N LEU A 74 -6.33 17.10 7.00
CA LEU A 74 -4.91 17.23 7.35
C LEU A 74 -4.39 18.68 7.27
N GLY A 75 -5.27 19.66 7.03
CA GLY A 75 -4.93 21.08 6.99
C GLY A 75 -4.40 21.57 5.64
N GLN A 76 -4.31 20.72 4.62
CA GLN A 76 -3.95 21.13 3.27
C GLN A 76 -5.16 21.69 2.51
N ARG A 77 -4.92 22.48 1.46
CA ARG A 77 -6.00 23.05 0.62
C ARG A 77 -5.69 22.83 -0.85
N PRO A 78 -5.66 21.58 -1.32
CA PRO A 78 -5.43 21.29 -2.72
C PRO A 78 -6.61 21.78 -3.56
N THR A 79 -6.29 22.27 -4.75
CA THR A 79 -7.25 22.61 -5.81
C THR A 79 -7.78 21.33 -6.48
N GLU A 80 -8.90 21.44 -7.18
CA GLU A 80 -9.45 20.29 -7.92
C GLU A 80 -8.48 19.79 -9.00
N THR A 81 -7.75 20.69 -9.65
CA THR A 81 -6.71 20.33 -10.63
C THR A 81 -5.59 19.53 -9.98
N GLU A 82 -5.07 19.96 -8.83
CA GLU A 82 -4.02 19.23 -8.10
C GLU A 82 -4.52 17.84 -7.67
N LEU A 83 -5.75 17.73 -7.17
CA LEU A 83 -6.33 16.43 -6.80
C LEU A 83 -6.47 15.52 -8.01
N ARG A 84 -6.92 16.05 -9.15
CA ARG A 84 -7.03 15.30 -10.40
C ARG A 84 -5.66 14.84 -10.90
N ASP A 85 -4.65 15.71 -10.84
CA ASP A 85 -3.28 15.37 -11.23
C ASP A 85 -2.69 14.28 -10.31
N MET A 86 -3.01 14.33 -9.02
CA MET A 86 -2.62 13.29 -8.06
C MET A 86 -3.27 11.94 -8.38
N VAL A 87 -4.57 11.91 -8.66
CA VAL A 87 -5.26 10.66 -9.04
C VAL A 87 -4.73 10.13 -10.36
N ASN A 88 -4.68 10.96 -11.40
CA ASN A 88 -4.18 10.58 -12.73
C ASN A 88 -2.73 10.09 -12.74
N GLY A 89 -1.91 10.48 -11.75
CA GLY A 89 -0.53 10.03 -11.64
C GLY A 89 -0.40 8.57 -11.17
N VAL A 90 -1.48 7.99 -10.65
CA VAL A 90 -1.50 6.67 -10.02
C VAL A 90 -2.53 5.74 -10.67
N ASP A 91 -3.65 6.31 -11.11
CA ASP A 91 -4.72 5.68 -11.87
C ASP A 91 -4.19 5.11 -13.20
N GLN A 92 -4.07 3.78 -13.28
CA GLN A 92 -3.56 3.07 -14.44
C GLN A 92 -4.64 2.69 -15.44
N ASP A 93 -5.85 2.44 -14.96
CA ASP A 93 -6.97 2.00 -15.78
C ASP A 93 -7.80 3.18 -16.34
N GLY A 94 -7.56 4.39 -15.81
CA GLY A 94 -8.19 5.64 -16.21
C GLY A 94 -9.61 5.79 -15.69
N ASN A 95 -9.99 5.08 -14.62
CA ASN A 95 -11.36 5.11 -14.10
C ASN A 95 -11.65 6.35 -13.23
N GLY A 96 -10.65 7.16 -12.92
CA GLY A 96 -10.78 8.40 -12.16
C GLY A 96 -10.84 8.21 -10.65
N SER A 97 -10.45 7.03 -10.15
CA SER A 97 -10.33 6.67 -8.75
C SER A 97 -9.00 5.97 -8.49
N ILE A 98 -8.61 5.82 -7.23
CA ILE A 98 -7.41 5.08 -6.84
C ILE A 98 -7.83 3.80 -6.14
N GLU A 99 -7.60 2.67 -6.78
CA GLU A 99 -7.89 1.36 -6.21
C GLU A 99 -6.79 0.93 -5.25
N PHE A 100 -7.07 -0.05 -4.40
CA PHE A 100 -6.11 -0.47 -3.39
C PHE A 100 -4.77 -0.97 -3.98
N ASN A 101 -4.80 -1.69 -5.11
CA ASN A 101 -3.60 -2.12 -5.84
C ASN A 101 -2.76 -0.94 -6.34
N GLU A 102 -3.42 0.11 -6.84
CA GLU A 102 -2.75 1.32 -7.33
C GLU A 102 -2.17 2.13 -6.17
N PHE A 103 -2.90 2.20 -5.06
CA PHE A 103 -2.42 2.78 -3.81
C PHE A 103 -1.17 2.07 -3.28
N LEU A 104 -1.15 0.73 -3.26
CA LEU A 104 0.03 -0.05 -2.88
C LEU A 104 1.21 0.20 -3.83
N GLN A 105 0.97 0.31 -5.13
CA GLN A 105 2.02 0.64 -6.09
C GLN A 105 2.60 2.04 -5.83
N MET A 106 1.76 3.03 -5.56
CA MET A 106 2.21 4.38 -5.22
C MET A 106 3.06 4.37 -3.95
N MET A 107 2.57 3.72 -2.89
CA MET A 107 3.25 3.70 -1.58
C MET A 107 4.55 2.91 -1.63
N SER A 108 4.59 1.78 -2.36
CA SER A 108 5.82 1.02 -2.58
C SER A 108 6.87 1.80 -3.38
N LYS A 109 6.45 2.54 -4.42
CA LYS A 109 7.36 3.44 -5.17
C LYS A 109 7.92 4.55 -4.30
N LYS A 110 7.09 5.18 -3.46
CA LYS A 110 7.55 6.21 -2.51
C LYS A 110 8.54 5.65 -1.48
N MET A 111 8.30 4.46 -0.93
CA MET A 111 9.20 3.83 0.05
C MET A 111 10.53 3.38 -0.59
N LYS A 112 10.48 2.80 -1.80
CA LYS A 112 11.68 2.38 -2.53
C LYS A 112 12.52 3.57 -3.02
N GLY A 113 11.87 4.64 -3.47
CA GLY A 113 12.53 5.80 -4.07
C GLY A 113 12.92 6.93 -3.12
N ALA A 114 12.46 6.94 -1.86
CA ALA A 114 12.78 8.01 -0.91
C ALA A 114 13.71 7.58 0.23
N GLU A 115 13.74 6.30 0.59
CA GLU A 115 14.53 5.83 1.74
C GLU A 115 15.45 4.67 1.36
N GLY A 116 14.96 3.68 0.63
CA GLY A 116 15.75 2.46 0.34
C GLY A 116 16.93 2.66 -0.60
N GLU A 117 16.70 3.16 -1.83
CA GLU A 117 17.79 3.29 -2.81
C GLU A 117 18.81 4.37 -2.46
N ASP A 118 18.36 5.52 -1.96
CA ASP A 118 19.27 6.61 -1.62
C ASP A 118 20.10 6.26 -0.38
N GLU A 119 19.52 5.65 0.66
CA GLU A 119 20.29 5.21 1.84
C GLU A 119 21.27 4.09 1.48
N LEU A 120 20.85 3.10 0.68
CA LEU A 120 21.76 2.06 0.18
C LEU A 120 22.85 2.67 -0.70
N ARG A 121 22.53 3.61 -1.59
CA ARG A 121 23.53 4.24 -2.46
C ARG A 121 24.52 5.10 -1.69
N GLU A 122 24.06 5.83 -0.69
CA GLU A 122 24.93 6.58 0.21
C GLU A 122 25.78 5.64 1.08
N ALA A 123 25.20 4.55 1.59
CA ALA A 123 25.95 3.51 2.31
C ALA A 123 27.01 2.88 1.40
N PHE A 124 26.68 2.55 0.15
CA PHE A 124 27.62 2.04 -0.85
C PHE A 124 28.72 3.06 -1.16
N ARG A 125 28.41 4.37 -1.27
CA ARG A 125 29.41 5.45 -1.44
C ARG A 125 30.35 5.61 -0.25
N VAL A 126 29.93 5.25 0.97
CA VAL A 126 30.83 5.27 2.13
C VAL A 126 31.95 4.24 1.96
N PHE A 127 31.65 3.09 1.35
CA PHE A 127 32.57 2.00 1.09
C PHE A 127 33.33 2.15 -0.25
N ASP A 128 32.67 2.52 -1.33
CA ASP A 128 33.24 2.73 -2.67
C ASP A 128 34.04 4.05 -2.72
N LYS A 129 35.34 3.98 -2.42
CA LYS A 129 36.21 5.17 -2.31
C LYS A 129 36.63 5.69 -3.67
N ASN A 130 36.75 4.79 -4.65
CA ASN A 130 37.19 5.16 -5.99
C ASN A 130 36.00 5.53 -6.91
N ASN A 131 34.75 5.42 -6.44
CA ASN A 131 33.50 5.66 -7.15
C ASN A 131 33.36 4.82 -8.44
N ASP A 132 33.90 3.59 -8.43
CA ASP A 132 33.81 2.67 -9.57
C ASP A 132 32.48 1.91 -9.61
N GLY A 133 31.63 2.09 -8.60
CA GLY A 133 30.33 1.46 -8.46
C GLY A 133 30.38 0.06 -7.87
N LEU A 134 31.54 -0.42 -7.43
CA LEU A 134 31.76 -1.72 -6.81
C LEU A 134 32.48 -1.53 -5.47
N ILE A 135 32.25 -2.44 -4.52
CA ILE A 135 33.02 -2.45 -3.27
C ILE A 135 34.05 -3.57 -3.35
N SER A 136 35.32 -3.18 -3.46
CA SER A 136 36.44 -4.13 -3.45
C SER A 136 36.78 -4.62 -2.04
N ASN A 137 37.47 -5.77 -1.94
CA ASN A 137 37.94 -6.31 -0.65
C ASN A 137 38.85 -5.32 0.11
N SER A 138 39.64 -4.56 -0.64
CA SER A 138 40.51 -3.50 -0.11
C SER A 138 39.72 -2.34 0.50
N GLU A 139 38.60 -1.97 -0.13
CA GLU A 139 37.71 -0.88 0.34
C GLU A 139 36.91 -1.28 1.58
N LEU A 140 36.38 -2.51 1.62
CA LEU A 140 35.76 -3.07 2.83
C LEU A 140 36.72 -3.05 4.03
N ARG A 141 37.98 -3.42 3.80
CA ARG A 141 39.00 -3.44 4.86
C ARG A 141 39.38 -2.03 5.34
N HIS A 142 39.31 -1.03 4.47
CA HIS A 142 39.70 0.35 4.79
C HIS A 142 38.66 1.09 5.64
N VAL A 143 37.39 0.71 5.55
CA VAL A 143 36.30 1.30 6.35
C VAL A 143 36.14 0.61 7.71
N MET A 144 36.66 -0.62 7.87
CA MET A 144 36.55 -1.43 9.10
C MET A 144 37.74 -1.31 10.08
N THR A 145 38.69 -0.39 9.85
CA THR A 145 39.86 -0.14 10.72
C THR A 145 39.97 1.33 11.07
#